data_AF-A0A1W6CRH4-F1
#
_entry.id   AF-A0A1W6CRH4-F1
#
_cell.length_a   1.000
_cell.length_b   1.000
_cell.length_c   1.000
_cell.angle_alpha   90.00
_cell.angle_beta   90.00
_cell.angle_gamma   90.00
#
_symmetry.space_group_name_H-M   'P 1'
#
loop_
_entity.id
_entity.type
_entity.pdbx_description
1 polymer ?
#
loop_
_entity_poly.entity_id
_entity_poly.type
_entity_poly.pdbx_seq_one_letter_code
_entity_poly.pdbx_strand_id
1 'polypeptide(L)'
;MIPVWLIGVAQICVALAAMILVGRLVLAGRFGMGVQALAGWGALCLLLTLWGVLTPLSLRIPAAGFLMAALGAAWLTRRLPWREDLQEVGRLLLLALPLLAVLAPMEPSQLDVFALILPNTAYIFDHGVFPTAIGPRAYSDSPVAPYNTEIVPFLGSLAGGGFAPAAIAQFTVWLHLPAALMLGRALNGGERPGWGMAAFGLLLATAINPGFVPRVSFAGYGEAPLAITLMVVLWLGARRMVEGRDGRLLVALMLVLAALVNVKQQGIGLFLSIGGAGLLTTLTLPRHQRWPVMRDLVLAALPALLLYVAWRAHVTLRFPDGEQITYMERAWKDARLSQILRDMAWVAANKGFQFGLFALVLGLALRPPAALSASTRIMLRLAALTMVFFNLFLITTFLLHFGREHSYFRYNTQLSLAALLALVLAARDMSGKMRPPPALVRRALAGTAIALMLGVPVAAEILLRFDRDQPQPQLRFLARSVAAEIAPDARIALILPRDNSTSGMALESLLRNTHPRRPDLVVTHIQAPTGRTLADMAAKGFGLALVSCTDSAAPMGLTPDLPPRSALLLRLEDGAWKPVRTWAYPATGKRGKWGWTNFIAEEPFCMGLE
;
A
#
# COMPACT_ATOMS: atom_id res chain seq x y z
N MET A 1 -3.28 29.53 -4.84
CA MET A 1 -3.40 28.36 -3.94
C MET A 1 -2.52 27.25 -4.48
N ILE A 2 -1.62 26.69 -3.68
CA ILE A 2 -0.81 25.52 -4.08
C ILE A 2 -1.73 24.30 -4.10
N PRO A 3 -1.79 23.54 -5.21
CA PRO A 3 -2.56 22.29 -5.25
C PRO A 3 -2.18 21.33 -4.12
N VAL A 4 -3.18 20.78 -3.40
CA VAL A 4 -2.98 19.88 -2.25
C VAL A 4 -2.14 18.65 -2.60
N TRP A 5 -2.21 18.18 -3.86
CA TRP A 5 -1.39 17.05 -4.30
C TRP A 5 0.11 17.37 -4.39
N LEU A 6 0.50 18.62 -4.70
CA LEU A 6 1.91 19.04 -4.67
C LEU A 6 2.47 18.99 -3.25
N ILE A 7 1.62 19.33 -2.26
CA ILE A 7 1.97 19.17 -0.84
C ILE A 7 2.23 17.70 -0.54
N GLY A 8 1.34 16.80 -0.98
CA GLY A 8 1.53 15.35 -0.79
C GLY A 8 2.82 14.81 -1.41
N VAL A 9 3.17 15.25 -2.63
CA VAL A 9 4.45 14.89 -3.27
C VAL A 9 5.63 15.39 -2.44
N ALA A 10 5.63 16.68 -2.05
CA ALA A 10 6.71 17.27 -1.26
C ALA A 10 6.90 16.57 0.10
N GLN A 11 5.80 16.24 0.78
CA GLN A 11 5.81 15.52 2.06
C GLN A 11 6.46 14.14 1.93
N ILE A 12 6.11 13.39 0.88
CA ILE A 12 6.72 12.08 0.63
C ILE A 12 8.19 12.20 0.22
N CYS A 13 8.57 13.22 -0.54
CA CYS A 13 9.99 13.49 -0.83
C CYS A 13 10.79 13.72 0.47
N VAL A 14 10.27 14.54 1.40
CA VAL A 14 10.94 14.80 2.69
C VAL A 14 11.04 13.53 3.53
N ALA A 15 9.94 12.77 3.65
CA ALA A 15 9.95 11.52 4.40
C ALA A 15 10.95 10.50 3.83
N LEU A 16 10.98 10.32 2.51
CA LEU A 16 11.93 9.42 1.85
C LEU A 16 13.38 9.89 1.99
N ALA A 17 13.64 11.19 1.86
CA ALA A 17 14.97 11.75 2.08
C ALA A 17 15.43 11.48 3.53
N ALA A 18 14.56 11.68 4.52
CA ALA A 18 14.85 11.40 5.92
C ALA A 18 15.15 9.91 6.16
N MET A 19 14.34 9.02 5.59
CA MET A 19 14.57 7.57 5.69
C MET A 19 15.88 7.15 5.01
N ILE A 20 16.20 7.67 3.82
CA ILE A 20 17.48 7.41 3.14
C ILE A 20 18.65 7.86 4.01
N LEU A 21 18.57 9.05 4.60
CA LEU A 21 19.62 9.63 5.44
C LEU A 21 19.88 8.80 6.70
N VAL A 22 18.83 8.46 7.45
CA VAL A 22 18.94 7.63 8.65
C VAL A 22 19.44 6.23 8.29
N GLY A 23 18.89 5.61 7.25
CA GLY A 23 19.34 4.31 6.79
C GLY A 23 20.79 4.33 6.31
N ARG A 24 21.24 5.42 5.67
CA ARG A 24 22.64 5.61 5.27
C ARG A 24 23.56 5.70 6.48
N LEU A 25 23.16 6.40 7.53
CA LEU A 25 23.92 6.47 8.78
C LEU A 25 24.05 5.08 9.40
N VAL A 26 22.94 4.37 9.56
CA VAL A 26 22.90 3.05 10.20
C VAL A 26 23.68 1.99 9.40
N LEU A 27 23.63 2.05 8.07
CA LEU A 27 24.35 1.15 7.18
C LEU A 27 25.74 1.66 6.78
N ALA A 28 26.15 2.81 7.31
CA ALA A 28 27.40 3.51 6.99
C ALA A 28 27.68 3.55 5.47
N GLY A 29 26.68 3.96 4.70
CA GLY A 29 26.76 4.14 3.24
C GLY A 29 26.72 2.87 2.39
N ARG A 30 26.58 1.67 2.98
CA ARG A 30 26.58 0.40 2.20
C ARG A 30 25.22 0.10 1.56
N PHE A 31 25.24 -0.86 0.63
CA PHE A 31 24.08 -1.47 -0.04
C PHE A 31 23.22 -0.55 -0.94
N GLY A 32 23.58 0.74 -1.06
CA GLY A 32 22.93 1.73 -1.91
C GLY A 32 21.65 2.32 -1.34
N MET A 33 21.20 3.42 -1.96
CA MET A 33 20.07 4.22 -1.47
C MET A 33 18.74 3.46 -1.40
N GLY A 34 18.51 2.45 -2.26
CA GLY A 34 17.29 1.64 -2.19
C GLY A 34 17.17 0.85 -0.87
N VAL A 35 18.23 0.15 -0.47
CA VAL A 35 18.26 -0.58 0.82
C VAL A 35 18.31 0.38 2.00
N GLN A 36 19.03 1.51 1.87
CA GLN A 36 19.09 2.55 2.90
C GLN A 36 17.69 3.15 3.16
N ALA A 37 16.90 3.44 2.12
CA ALA A 37 15.53 3.92 2.28
C ALA A 37 14.67 2.95 3.11
N LEU A 38 14.72 1.66 2.79
CA LEU A 38 13.93 0.63 3.49
C LEU A 38 14.42 0.36 4.91
N ALA A 39 15.74 0.40 5.14
CA ALA A 39 16.29 0.29 6.49
C ALA A 39 15.92 1.50 7.36
N GLY A 40 15.97 2.71 6.79
CA GLY A 40 15.50 3.91 7.48
C GLY A 40 14.00 3.89 7.77
N TRP A 41 13.19 3.34 6.86
CA TRP A 41 11.77 3.09 7.11
C TRP A 41 11.56 2.11 8.27
N GLY A 42 12.33 1.01 8.31
CA GLY A 42 12.33 0.09 9.45
C GLY A 42 12.66 0.74 10.78
N ALA A 43 13.67 1.61 10.80
CA ALA A 43 14.05 2.37 11.99
C ALA A 43 12.95 3.34 12.43
N LEU A 44 12.29 4.00 11.47
CA LEU A 44 11.13 4.86 11.72
C LEU A 44 9.96 4.07 12.34
N CYS A 45 9.63 2.90 11.77
CA CYS A 45 8.57 2.02 12.29
C CYS A 45 8.87 1.55 13.71
N LEU A 46 10.12 1.14 13.99
CA LEU A 46 10.58 0.78 15.34
C LEU A 46 10.36 1.93 16.32
N LEU A 47 10.87 3.12 15.99
CA LEU A 47 10.80 4.29 16.85
C LEU A 47 9.35 4.70 17.14
N LEU A 48 8.54 4.90 16.11
CA LEU A 48 7.19 5.45 16.26
C LEU A 48 6.19 4.44 16.83
N THR A 49 6.28 3.17 16.42
CA THR A 49 5.39 2.15 16.96
C THR A 49 5.69 1.90 18.44
N LEU A 50 6.95 1.72 18.82
CA LEU A 50 7.29 1.48 20.23
C LEU A 50 6.94 2.70 21.09
N TRP A 51 7.21 3.92 20.62
CA TRP A 51 6.83 5.13 21.34
C TRP A 51 5.32 5.23 21.54
N GLY A 52 4.53 5.09 20.47
CA GLY A 52 3.08 5.26 20.54
C GLY A 52 2.35 4.16 21.30
N VAL A 53 2.94 2.96 21.38
CA VAL A 53 2.39 1.86 22.20
C VAL A 53 2.75 2.04 23.68
N LEU A 54 4.00 2.43 23.98
CA LEU A 54 4.51 2.49 25.35
C LEU A 54 4.18 3.80 26.06
N THR A 55 3.85 4.86 25.32
CA THR A 55 3.60 6.19 25.89
C THR A 55 2.27 6.75 25.40
N PRO A 56 1.56 7.54 26.23
CA PRO A 56 0.39 8.30 25.78
C PRO A 56 0.79 9.61 25.07
N LEU A 57 2.08 9.88 24.92
CA LEU A 57 2.59 11.14 24.40
C LEU A 57 2.53 11.18 22.87
N SER A 58 2.52 12.39 22.32
CA SER A 58 2.39 12.57 20.88
C SER A 58 3.58 11.97 20.11
N LEU A 59 3.27 11.18 19.07
CA LEU A 59 4.15 10.70 18.01
C LEU A 59 4.89 11.82 17.28
N ARG A 60 4.43 13.07 17.38
CA ARG A 60 5.13 14.23 16.81
C ARG A 60 6.52 14.41 17.42
N ILE A 61 6.70 14.05 18.70
CA ILE A 61 7.97 14.17 19.42
C ILE A 61 9.05 13.26 18.80
N PRO A 62 8.89 11.92 18.79
CA PRO A 62 9.88 11.04 18.17
C PRO A 62 10.00 11.25 16.66
N ALA A 63 8.93 11.65 15.97
CA ALA A 63 8.99 11.94 14.53
C ALA A 63 9.84 13.19 14.23
N ALA A 64 9.71 14.26 15.02
CA ALA A 64 10.60 15.42 14.94
C ALA A 64 12.05 15.03 15.27
N GLY A 65 12.25 14.20 16.30
CA GLY A 65 13.55 13.62 16.63
C GLY A 65 14.17 12.83 15.46
N PHE A 66 13.36 12.07 14.72
CA PHE A 66 13.79 11.35 13.52
C PHE A 66 14.22 12.29 12.39
N LEU A 67 13.47 13.38 12.15
CA LEU A 67 13.86 14.40 11.16
C LEU A 67 15.18 15.08 11.56
N MET A 68 15.36 15.41 12.84
CA MET A 68 16.61 15.96 13.35
C MET A 68 17.77 14.96 13.20
N ALA A 69 17.52 13.67 13.47
CA ALA A 69 18.50 12.61 13.25
C ALA A 69 18.86 12.47 11.77
N ALA A 70 17.92 12.67 10.84
CA ALA A 70 18.20 12.68 9.41
C ALA A 70 19.12 13.86 9.00
N LEU A 71 18.89 15.05 9.55
CA LEU A 71 19.78 16.20 9.33
C LEU A 71 21.18 15.95 9.91
N GLY A 72 21.25 15.39 11.13
CA GLY A 72 22.51 14.95 11.74
C GLY A 72 23.20 13.87 10.91
N ALA A 73 22.46 12.91 10.35
CA ALA A 73 22.97 11.88 9.46
C ALA A 73 23.56 12.48 8.17
N ALA A 74 22.93 13.51 7.59
CA ALA A 74 23.47 14.21 6.42
C ALA A 74 24.86 14.78 6.73
N TRP A 75 25.02 15.40 7.90
CA TRP A 75 26.30 15.95 8.34
C TRP A 75 27.34 14.87 8.67
N LEU A 76 26.96 13.82 9.42
CA LEU A 76 27.87 12.75 9.83
C LEU A 76 28.35 11.91 8.64
N THR A 77 27.50 11.71 7.64
CA THR A 77 27.82 10.90 6.46
C THR A 77 28.38 11.71 5.30
N ARG A 78 28.64 13.02 5.46
CA ARG A 78 29.15 13.91 4.40
C ARG A 78 30.48 13.46 3.79
N ARG A 79 31.29 12.72 4.55
CA ARG A 79 32.59 12.18 4.11
C ARG A 79 32.46 10.85 3.36
N LEU A 80 31.30 10.20 3.40
CA LEU A 80 31.06 8.98 2.64
C LEU A 80 30.84 9.34 1.16
N PRO A 81 31.14 8.47 0.19
CA PRO A 81 30.93 8.77 -1.22
C PRO A 81 29.43 8.89 -1.54
N TRP A 82 28.96 10.10 -1.85
CA TRP A 82 27.54 10.41 -2.18
C TRP A 82 27.28 10.56 -3.67
N ARG A 83 28.23 11.17 -4.39
CA ARG A 83 28.10 11.53 -5.82
C ARG A 83 27.61 10.36 -6.65
N GLU A 84 28.20 9.24 -6.33
CA GLU A 84 27.96 7.91 -6.82
C GLU A 84 26.49 7.47 -6.69
N ASP A 85 25.91 7.52 -5.50
CA ASP A 85 24.51 7.13 -5.26
C ASP A 85 23.53 8.18 -5.80
N LEU A 86 23.87 9.47 -5.70
CA LEU A 86 23.05 10.58 -6.18
C LEU A 86 22.90 10.56 -7.71
N GLN A 87 23.94 10.19 -8.45
CA GLN A 87 23.84 10.02 -9.90
C GLN A 87 22.87 8.92 -10.29
N GLU A 88 22.88 7.81 -9.56
CA GLU A 88 21.98 6.69 -9.81
C GLU A 88 20.52 7.07 -9.51
N VAL A 89 20.26 7.67 -8.35
CA VAL A 89 18.93 8.16 -7.99
C VAL A 89 18.47 9.25 -8.95
N GLY A 90 19.34 10.19 -9.33
CA GLY A 90 19.01 11.25 -10.29
C GLY A 90 18.61 10.70 -11.66
N ARG A 91 19.34 9.71 -12.20
CA ARG A 91 18.96 9.02 -13.44
C ARG A 91 17.60 8.34 -13.31
N LEU A 92 17.38 7.63 -12.21
CA LEU A 92 16.12 6.92 -11.98
C LEU A 92 14.95 7.91 -11.87
N LEU A 93 15.10 9.01 -11.14
CA LEU A 93 14.07 10.04 -10.99
C LEU A 93 13.73 10.68 -12.33
N LEU A 94 14.72 10.97 -13.18
CA LEU A 94 14.49 11.49 -14.53
C LEU A 94 13.71 10.50 -15.40
N LEU A 95 14.03 9.21 -15.33
CA LEU A 95 13.28 8.16 -16.04
C LEU A 95 11.87 7.94 -15.48
N ALA A 96 11.70 8.11 -14.17
CA ALA A 96 10.41 7.95 -13.50
C ALA A 96 9.53 9.21 -13.60
N LEU A 97 10.06 10.34 -14.07
CA LEU A 97 9.35 11.62 -14.09
C LEU A 97 7.98 11.55 -14.79
N PRO A 98 7.80 10.89 -15.95
CA PRO A 98 6.47 10.77 -16.57
C PRO A 98 5.48 10.00 -15.70
N LEU A 99 5.93 8.91 -15.06
CA LEU A 99 5.10 8.13 -14.13
C LEU A 99 4.72 8.96 -12.90
N LEU A 100 5.69 9.64 -12.29
CA LEU A 100 5.47 10.51 -11.15
C LEU A 100 4.54 11.68 -11.51
N ALA A 101 4.67 12.28 -12.69
CA ALA A 101 3.83 13.38 -13.14
C ALA A 101 2.38 12.93 -13.37
N VAL A 102 2.17 11.78 -14.02
CA VAL A 102 0.83 11.20 -14.24
C VAL A 102 0.14 10.91 -12.90
N LEU A 103 0.88 10.34 -11.95
CA LEU A 103 0.35 9.90 -10.65
C LEU A 103 0.36 10.99 -9.57
N ALA A 104 1.05 12.11 -9.77
CA ALA A 104 1.15 13.17 -8.77
C ALA A 104 -0.22 13.68 -8.27
N PRO A 105 -1.22 13.95 -9.14
CA PRO A 105 -2.55 14.37 -8.72
C PRO A 105 -3.53 13.20 -8.55
N MET A 106 -3.02 11.99 -8.27
CA MET A 106 -3.86 10.84 -7.93
C MET A 106 -4.48 11.03 -6.54
N GLU A 107 -5.77 10.74 -6.44
CA GLU A 107 -6.54 10.88 -5.20
C GLU A 107 -6.98 9.51 -4.65
N PRO A 108 -7.30 9.42 -3.34
CA PRO A 108 -7.89 8.22 -2.74
C PRO A 108 -9.10 7.71 -3.54
N SER A 109 -9.14 6.41 -3.83
CA SER A 109 -10.14 5.86 -4.75
C SER A 109 -10.42 4.37 -4.58
N GLN A 110 -9.96 3.73 -3.51
CA GLN A 110 -10.24 2.30 -3.29
C GLN A 110 -10.92 2.10 -1.95
N LEU A 111 -11.72 1.03 -1.85
CA LEU A 111 -12.54 0.76 -0.68
C LEU A 111 -11.70 0.67 0.60
N ASP A 112 -10.61 -0.13 0.62
CA ASP A 112 -9.77 -0.22 1.82
C ASP A 112 -9.07 1.12 2.14
N VAL A 113 -8.87 2.00 1.15
CA VAL A 113 -8.35 3.35 1.42
C VAL A 113 -9.38 4.15 2.19
N PHE A 114 -10.63 4.16 1.75
CA PHE A 114 -11.69 4.90 2.42
C PHE A 114 -12.06 4.33 3.79
N ALA A 115 -12.12 3.00 3.89
CA ALA A 115 -12.50 2.26 5.09
C ALA A 115 -11.41 2.29 6.17
N LEU A 116 -10.15 2.14 5.77
CA LEU A 116 -9.05 1.84 6.70
C LEU A 116 -7.92 2.87 6.63
N ILE A 117 -7.27 2.99 5.47
CA ILE A 117 -5.94 3.60 5.38
C ILE A 117 -6.03 5.13 5.52
N LEU A 118 -6.96 5.76 4.82
CA LEU A 118 -7.19 7.21 4.89
C LEU A 118 -7.62 7.65 6.30
N PRO A 119 -8.66 7.07 6.94
CA PRO A 119 -9.04 7.46 8.29
C PRO A 119 -7.95 7.16 9.32
N ASN A 120 -7.20 6.06 9.21
CA ASN A 120 -6.07 5.77 10.10
C ASN A 120 -4.95 6.81 9.97
N THR A 121 -4.59 7.18 8.74
CA THR A 121 -3.56 8.21 8.51
C THR A 121 -4.02 9.58 9.01
N ALA A 122 -5.29 9.90 8.77
CA ALA A 122 -5.93 11.13 9.23
C ALA A 122 -5.94 11.22 10.77
N TYR A 123 -6.24 10.12 11.45
CA TYR A 123 -6.26 10.01 12.91
C TYR A 123 -4.90 10.35 13.54
N ILE A 124 -3.83 9.71 13.06
CA ILE A 124 -2.48 9.97 13.60
C ILE A 124 -2.02 11.40 13.27
N PHE A 125 -2.46 11.97 12.15
CA PHE A 125 -2.19 13.37 11.83
C PHE A 125 -2.88 14.32 12.83
N ASP A 126 -4.16 14.11 13.13
CA ASP A 126 -4.93 15.00 14.00
C ASP A 126 -4.49 14.88 15.46
N HIS A 127 -4.46 13.64 15.96
CA HIS A 127 -4.27 13.39 17.39
C HIS A 127 -2.80 13.14 17.74
N GLY A 128 -1.97 12.76 16.76
CA GLY A 128 -0.56 12.45 16.99
C GLY A 128 -0.37 11.26 17.93
N VAL A 129 -1.33 10.35 18.03
CA VAL A 129 -1.27 9.14 18.87
C VAL A 129 -1.94 7.99 18.13
N PHE A 130 -1.67 6.74 18.53
CA PHE A 130 -2.45 5.60 18.04
C PHE A 130 -3.83 5.58 18.69
N PRO A 131 -4.86 5.08 17.99
CA PRO A 131 -6.19 5.01 18.55
C PRO A 131 -6.25 4.05 19.74
N THR A 132 -7.19 4.33 20.64
CA THR A 132 -7.53 3.53 21.82
C THR A 132 -9.05 3.62 22.07
N ALA A 133 -9.63 2.68 22.82
CA ALA A 133 -11.05 2.71 23.14
C ALA A 133 -11.49 3.93 23.98
N ILE A 134 -10.59 4.54 24.73
CA ILE A 134 -10.86 5.71 25.59
C ILE A 134 -10.46 7.05 24.95
N GLY A 135 -9.78 7.00 23.80
CA GLY A 135 -9.29 8.19 23.10
C GLY A 135 -10.36 8.84 22.20
N PRO A 136 -9.97 9.85 21.42
CA PRO A 136 -10.81 10.35 20.33
C PRO A 136 -11.27 9.20 19.43
N ARG A 137 -12.51 9.27 18.97
CA ARG A 137 -13.14 8.23 18.14
C ARG A 137 -12.35 8.06 16.84
N ALA A 138 -11.93 6.83 16.55
CA ALA A 138 -11.42 6.48 15.23
C ALA A 138 -12.60 6.11 14.31
N TYR A 139 -12.64 6.70 13.11
CA TYR A 139 -13.67 6.46 12.09
C TYR A 139 -13.28 5.37 11.08
N SER A 140 -12.17 4.68 11.32
CA SER A 140 -11.73 3.56 10.52
C SER A 140 -12.55 2.32 10.88
N ASP A 141 -12.87 1.47 9.90
CA ASP A 141 -13.52 0.18 10.15
C ASP A 141 -12.57 -0.79 10.90
N SER A 142 -11.26 -0.58 10.80
CA SER A 142 -10.25 -1.32 11.54
C SER A 142 -9.17 -0.37 12.07
N PRO A 143 -9.44 0.32 13.20
CA PRO A 143 -8.48 1.23 13.82
C PRO A 143 -7.26 0.49 14.42
N VAL A 144 -7.38 -0.84 14.54
CA VAL A 144 -6.38 -1.78 15.07
C VAL A 144 -5.45 -2.35 13.99
N ALA A 145 -5.71 -2.04 12.70
CA ALA A 145 -4.79 -2.39 11.63
C ALA A 145 -3.41 -1.73 11.87
N PRO A 146 -2.29 -2.38 11.56
CA PRO A 146 -0.97 -1.85 11.87
C PRO A 146 -0.60 -0.65 10.95
N TYR A 147 0.20 0.28 11.47
CA TYR A 147 0.35 1.65 10.93
C TYR A 147 1.67 1.91 10.16
N ASN A 148 2.46 0.90 9.80
CA ASN A 148 3.80 1.13 9.23
C ASN A 148 3.75 1.96 7.93
N THR A 149 2.68 1.86 7.16
CA THR A 149 2.48 2.64 5.93
C THR A 149 2.04 4.07 6.20
N GLU A 150 1.17 4.28 7.18
CA GLU A 150 0.53 5.53 7.56
C GLU A 150 1.51 6.46 8.29
N ILE A 151 2.48 5.87 9.00
CA ILE A 151 3.57 6.59 9.66
C ILE A 151 4.38 7.46 8.67
N VAL A 152 4.53 7.04 7.41
CA VAL A 152 5.35 7.76 6.42
C VAL A 152 4.73 9.09 5.99
N PRO A 153 3.47 9.16 5.51
CA PRO A 153 2.81 10.44 5.25
C PRO A 153 2.65 11.28 6.53
N PHE A 154 2.49 10.67 7.71
CA PHE A 154 2.53 11.41 8.98
C PHE A 154 3.88 12.11 9.20
N LEU A 155 5.01 11.43 9.04
CA LEU A 155 6.34 12.04 9.10
C LEU A 155 6.49 13.18 8.10
N GLY A 156 6.05 12.96 6.86
CA GLY A 156 6.08 13.98 5.80
C GLY A 156 5.27 15.22 6.15
N SER A 157 4.10 15.06 6.79
CA SER A 157 3.22 16.16 7.17
C SER A 157 3.84 17.15 8.16
N LEU A 158 4.83 16.71 8.95
CA LEU A 158 5.55 17.58 9.89
C LEU A 158 6.46 18.58 9.17
N ALA A 159 6.78 18.36 7.90
CA ALA A 159 7.50 19.32 7.07
C ALA A 159 6.65 20.52 6.65
N GLY A 160 5.33 20.48 6.90
CA GLY A 160 4.39 21.57 6.62
C GLY A 160 3.30 21.20 5.60
N GLY A 161 2.38 22.14 5.37
CA GLY A 161 1.32 22.02 4.37
C GLY A 161 0.06 21.23 4.81
N GLY A 162 0.01 20.74 6.05
CA GLY A 162 -1.17 20.05 6.60
C GLY A 162 -1.31 18.60 6.13
N PHE A 163 -2.49 18.00 6.30
CA PHE A 163 -2.75 16.63 5.86
C PHE A 163 -2.98 16.57 4.34
N ALA A 164 -2.18 15.78 3.62
CA ALA A 164 -2.37 15.55 2.20
C ALA A 164 -2.80 14.08 1.94
N PRO A 165 -4.08 13.81 1.65
CA PRO A 165 -4.58 12.45 1.40
C PRO A 165 -3.84 11.70 0.30
N ALA A 166 -3.39 12.43 -0.74
CA ALA A 166 -2.62 11.87 -1.85
C ALA A 166 -1.27 11.28 -1.41
N ALA A 167 -0.70 11.73 -0.28
CA ALA A 167 0.60 11.26 0.21
C ALA A 167 0.64 9.75 0.46
N ILE A 168 -0.49 9.14 0.85
CA ILE A 168 -0.61 7.69 1.06
C ILE A 168 -0.30 6.94 -0.25
N ALA A 169 -0.93 7.38 -1.34
CA ALA A 169 -0.76 6.79 -2.66
C ALA A 169 0.62 7.15 -3.25
N GLN A 170 1.09 8.38 -3.04
CA GLN A 170 2.45 8.77 -3.41
C GLN A 170 3.50 7.90 -2.75
N PHE A 171 3.37 7.58 -1.45
CA PHE A 171 4.35 6.72 -0.78
C PHE A 171 4.54 5.38 -1.51
N THR A 172 3.45 4.70 -1.89
CA THR A 172 3.58 3.41 -2.59
C THR A 172 4.15 3.57 -4.00
N VAL A 173 3.82 4.64 -4.72
CA VAL A 173 4.43 4.96 -6.02
C VAL A 173 5.95 5.12 -5.88
N TRP A 174 6.39 5.96 -4.96
CA TRP A 174 7.82 6.25 -4.77
C TRP A 174 8.61 5.04 -4.24
N LEU A 175 7.97 4.13 -3.51
CA LEU A 175 8.62 2.91 -3.00
C LEU A 175 9.08 1.97 -4.12
N HIS A 176 8.48 2.05 -5.32
CA HIS A 176 8.92 1.27 -6.48
C HIS A 176 10.31 1.73 -6.98
N LEU A 177 10.75 2.95 -6.64
CA LEU A 177 12.08 3.44 -7.04
C LEU A 177 13.21 2.63 -6.40
N PRO A 178 13.26 2.40 -5.07
CA PRO A 178 14.15 1.43 -4.45
C PRO A 178 14.16 0.05 -5.11
N ALA A 179 12.98 -0.49 -5.45
CA ALA A 179 12.88 -1.79 -6.08
C ALA A 179 13.51 -1.79 -7.49
N ALA A 180 13.22 -0.75 -8.28
CA ALA A 180 13.77 -0.55 -9.60
C ALA A 180 15.30 -0.40 -9.59
N LEU A 181 15.86 0.33 -8.60
CA LEU A 181 17.32 0.42 -8.42
C LEU A 181 17.93 -0.96 -8.16
N MET A 182 17.32 -1.77 -7.29
CA MET A 182 17.83 -3.09 -6.98
C MET A 182 17.77 -4.03 -8.20
N LEU A 183 16.68 -4.00 -8.96
CA LEU A 183 16.54 -4.77 -10.21
C LEU A 183 17.55 -4.29 -11.27
N GLY A 184 17.71 -2.98 -11.44
CA GLY A 184 18.68 -2.37 -12.35
C GLY A 184 20.13 -2.75 -12.01
N ARG A 185 20.50 -2.73 -10.72
CA ARG A 185 21.80 -3.22 -10.25
C ARG A 185 21.95 -4.71 -10.47
N ALA A 186 20.92 -5.51 -10.18
CA ALA A 186 20.95 -6.95 -10.41
C ALA A 186 21.23 -7.28 -11.88
N LEU A 187 20.58 -6.58 -12.81
CA LEU A 187 20.83 -6.67 -14.25
C LEU A 187 22.27 -6.26 -14.63
N ASN A 188 22.83 -5.27 -13.95
CA ASN A 188 24.18 -4.76 -14.21
C ASN A 188 25.26 -5.40 -13.32
N GLY A 189 25.12 -6.67 -12.95
CA GLY A 189 26.17 -7.39 -12.21
C GLY A 189 26.38 -6.97 -10.76
N GLY A 190 25.43 -6.23 -10.17
CA GLY A 190 25.56 -5.61 -8.85
C GLY A 190 26.19 -4.22 -8.88
N GLU A 191 26.66 -3.77 -10.05
CA GLU A 191 27.19 -2.43 -10.26
C GLU A 191 26.08 -1.42 -10.55
N ARG A 192 26.46 -0.16 -10.63
CA ARG A 192 25.56 0.96 -10.89
C ARG A 192 24.88 0.82 -12.25
N PRO A 193 23.55 0.89 -12.34
CA PRO A 193 22.86 0.81 -13.62
C PRO A 193 23.16 2.03 -14.49
N GLY A 194 23.46 1.79 -15.76
CA GLY A 194 23.33 2.79 -16.81
C GLY A 194 21.85 3.11 -17.10
N TRP A 195 21.58 4.09 -17.95
CA TRP A 195 20.21 4.52 -18.30
C TRP A 195 19.29 3.38 -18.74
N GLY A 196 19.76 2.50 -19.63
CA GLY A 196 18.95 1.36 -20.11
C GLY A 196 18.60 0.36 -19.01
N MET A 197 19.54 0.06 -18.10
CA MET A 197 19.30 -0.88 -17.00
C MET A 197 18.43 -0.27 -15.90
N ALA A 198 18.56 1.05 -15.65
CA ALA A 198 17.67 1.76 -14.73
C ALA A 198 16.23 1.80 -15.28
N ALA A 199 16.06 2.09 -16.58
CA ALA A 199 14.76 2.07 -17.23
C ALA A 199 14.15 0.66 -17.23
N PHE A 200 14.93 -0.38 -17.55
CA PHE A 200 14.45 -1.74 -17.50
C PHE A 200 14.14 -2.21 -16.09
N GLY A 201 14.92 -1.77 -15.08
CA GLY A 201 14.60 -1.97 -13.66
C GLY A 201 13.26 -1.37 -13.25
N LEU A 202 12.92 -0.17 -13.73
CA LEU A 202 11.59 0.44 -13.52
C LEU A 202 10.47 -0.37 -14.18
N LEU A 203 10.68 -0.80 -15.42
CA LEU A 203 9.71 -1.64 -16.13
C LEU A 203 9.49 -2.97 -15.39
N LEU A 204 10.56 -3.61 -14.90
CA LEU A 204 10.48 -4.83 -14.09
C LEU A 204 9.83 -4.60 -12.72
N ALA A 205 9.95 -3.40 -12.14
CA ALA A 205 9.24 -3.07 -10.91
C ALA A 205 7.74 -2.80 -11.16
N THR A 206 7.36 -2.46 -12.40
CA THR A 206 6.01 -2.00 -12.77
C THR A 206 5.44 -2.80 -13.94
N ALA A 207 5.46 -2.28 -15.17
CA ALA A 207 4.70 -2.78 -16.32
C ALA A 207 4.97 -4.25 -16.70
N ILE A 208 6.19 -4.76 -16.50
CA ILE A 208 6.57 -6.15 -16.81
C ILE A 208 6.24 -7.08 -15.64
N ASN A 209 6.05 -6.55 -14.43
CA ASN A 209 5.79 -7.36 -13.27
C ASN A 209 4.40 -8.00 -13.32
N PRO A 210 4.28 -9.34 -13.38
CA PRO A 210 2.98 -10.00 -13.39
C PRO A 210 2.11 -9.69 -12.17
N GLY A 211 2.72 -9.39 -11.03
CA GLY A 211 2.00 -9.01 -9.81
C GLY A 211 1.72 -7.51 -9.69
N PHE A 212 2.21 -6.68 -10.63
CA PHE A 212 1.92 -5.26 -10.62
C PHE A 212 0.52 -5.01 -11.18
N VAL A 213 -0.32 -4.43 -10.35
CA VAL A 213 -1.69 -4.05 -10.69
C VAL A 213 -1.85 -2.61 -10.24
N PRO A 214 -1.98 -1.61 -11.13
CA PRO A 214 -1.94 -0.19 -10.76
C PRO A 214 -2.83 0.18 -9.57
N ARG A 215 -4.09 -0.26 -9.56
CA ARG A 215 -5.05 -0.02 -8.47
C ARG A 215 -4.71 -0.68 -7.13
N VAL A 216 -3.76 -1.61 -7.10
CA VAL A 216 -3.27 -2.27 -5.88
C VAL A 216 -1.90 -1.71 -5.53
N SER A 217 -1.01 -1.56 -6.50
CA SER A 217 0.37 -1.13 -6.29
C SER A 217 0.49 0.37 -6.01
N PHE A 218 -0.41 1.19 -6.57
CA PHE A 218 -0.37 2.65 -6.45
C PHE A 218 -1.50 3.26 -5.61
N ALA A 219 -2.47 2.48 -5.15
CA ALA A 219 -3.60 3.02 -4.38
C ALA A 219 -3.29 3.33 -2.90
N GLY A 220 -2.03 3.29 -2.45
CA GLY A 220 -1.73 3.45 -1.02
C GLY A 220 -1.90 2.16 -0.19
N TYR A 221 -2.17 1.05 -0.87
CA TYR A 221 -2.36 -0.28 -0.32
C TYR A 221 -1.05 -0.93 0.17
N GLY A 222 -1.15 -1.78 1.19
CA GLY A 222 -0.01 -2.48 1.79
C GLY A 222 0.63 -3.57 0.89
N GLU A 223 0.01 -3.95 -0.22
CA GLU A 223 0.54 -5.01 -1.10
C GLU A 223 1.89 -4.65 -1.76
N ALA A 224 2.05 -3.43 -2.30
CA ALA A 224 3.32 -3.01 -2.89
C ALA A 224 4.45 -2.90 -1.85
N PRO A 225 4.24 -2.24 -0.69
CA PRO A 225 5.25 -2.22 0.37
C PRO A 225 5.65 -3.61 0.89
N LEU A 226 4.70 -4.55 1.03
CA LEU A 226 5.01 -5.95 1.34
C LEU A 226 5.85 -6.61 0.25
N ALA A 227 5.50 -6.42 -1.03
CA ALA A 227 6.26 -7.01 -2.14
C ALA A 227 7.71 -6.53 -2.20
N ILE A 228 7.90 -5.21 -2.00
CA ILE A 228 9.21 -4.57 -2.09
C ILE A 228 10.08 -4.97 -0.90
N THR A 229 9.55 -4.89 0.33
CA THR A 229 10.28 -5.31 1.53
C THR A 229 10.61 -6.80 1.49
N LEU A 230 9.68 -7.66 1.04
CA LEU A 230 9.94 -9.08 0.86
C LEU A 230 11.10 -9.33 -0.11
N MET A 231 11.07 -8.69 -1.28
CA MET A 231 12.14 -8.81 -2.28
C MET A 231 13.51 -8.49 -1.66
N VAL A 232 13.58 -7.39 -0.90
CA VAL A 232 14.83 -6.95 -0.25
C VAL A 232 15.25 -7.89 0.88
N VAL A 233 14.31 -8.36 1.71
CA VAL A 233 14.59 -9.32 2.79
C VAL A 233 15.17 -10.62 2.25
N LEU A 234 14.58 -11.19 1.18
CA LEU A 234 15.10 -12.42 0.59
C LEU A 234 16.49 -12.22 -0.03
N TRP A 235 16.72 -11.08 -0.68
CA TRP A 235 18.04 -10.74 -1.22
C TRP A 235 19.10 -10.59 -0.11
N LEU A 236 18.79 -9.83 0.95
CA LEU A 236 19.68 -9.66 2.10
C LEU A 236 19.93 -10.98 2.82
N GLY A 237 18.90 -11.81 2.99
CA GLY A 237 19.00 -13.14 3.58
C GLY A 237 19.88 -14.08 2.75
N ALA A 238 19.69 -14.11 1.42
CA ALA A 238 20.52 -14.89 0.52
C ALA A 238 21.99 -14.47 0.57
N ARG A 239 22.26 -13.15 0.55
CA ARG A 239 23.63 -12.64 0.73
C ARG A 239 24.20 -13.01 2.09
N ARG A 240 23.39 -12.94 3.16
CA ARG A 240 23.88 -13.23 4.52
C ARG A 240 24.30 -14.68 4.70
N MET A 241 23.62 -15.60 4.00
CA MET A 241 23.96 -17.02 3.98
C MET A 241 25.22 -17.33 3.15
N VAL A 242 25.59 -16.49 2.19
CA VAL A 242 26.81 -16.69 1.35
C VAL A 242 28.01 -15.90 1.85
N GLU A 243 27.85 -14.60 2.10
CA GLU A 243 28.94 -13.66 2.37
C GLU A 243 29.37 -13.65 3.84
N GLY A 244 28.64 -14.32 4.72
CA GLY A 244 29.01 -14.46 6.13
C GLY A 244 28.74 -13.20 6.96
N ARG A 245 29.61 -12.94 7.96
CA ARG A 245 29.31 -12.15 9.17
C ARG A 245 29.38 -10.62 9.03
N ASP A 246 29.01 -10.03 7.89
CA ASP A 246 28.87 -8.57 7.82
C ASP A 246 27.73 -8.11 8.76
N GLY A 247 28.09 -7.46 9.86
CA GLY A 247 27.14 -6.93 10.83
C GLY A 247 26.16 -5.93 10.22
N ARG A 248 26.58 -5.15 9.22
CA ARG A 248 25.70 -4.17 8.55
C ARG A 248 24.65 -4.85 7.70
N LEU A 249 24.96 -6.02 7.14
CA LEU A 249 23.99 -6.83 6.40
C LEU A 249 22.90 -7.39 7.34
N LEU A 250 23.30 -7.81 8.54
CA LEU A 250 22.36 -8.22 9.59
C LEU A 250 21.48 -7.05 10.04
N VAL A 251 22.06 -5.86 10.27
CA VAL A 251 21.29 -4.65 10.63
C VAL A 251 20.32 -4.24 9.52
N ALA A 252 20.73 -4.29 8.26
CA ALA A 252 19.81 -4.06 7.13
C ALA A 252 18.64 -5.05 7.16
N LEU A 253 18.94 -6.34 7.36
CA LEU A 253 17.90 -7.39 7.41
C LEU A 253 16.94 -7.18 8.59
N MET A 254 17.45 -6.86 9.79
CA MET A 254 16.67 -6.51 10.98
C MET A 254 15.67 -5.38 10.71
N LEU A 255 16.14 -4.28 10.12
CA LEU A 255 15.33 -3.10 9.90
C LEU A 255 14.30 -3.31 8.78
N VAL A 256 14.68 -3.96 7.68
CA VAL A 256 13.72 -4.21 6.58
C VAL A 256 12.64 -5.23 7.02
N LEU A 257 12.98 -6.22 7.85
CA LEU A 257 11.99 -7.10 8.48
C LEU A 257 11.04 -6.32 9.41
N ALA A 258 11.56 -5.37 10.19
CA ALA A 258 10.75 -4.51 11.03
C ALA A 258 9.79 -3.62 10.22
N ALA A 259 10.22 -3.13 9.05
CA ALA A 259 9.34 -2.44 8.11
C ALA A 259 8.22 -3.37 7.59
N LEU A 260 8.55 -4.61 7.24
CA LEU A 260 7.65 -5.59 6.62
C LEU A 260 6.51 -6.05 7.54
N VAL A 261 6.81 -6.43 8.78
CA VAL A 261 5.90 -7.23 9.62
C VAL A 261 4.55 -6.56 9.90
N ASN A 262 4.55 -5.24 10.05
CA ASN A 262 3.40 -4.42 10.42
C ASN A 262 2.95 -3.50 9.27
N VAL A 263 3.29 -3.79 8.02
CA VAL A 263 2.70 -3.09 6.85
C VAL A 263 1.19 -3.33 6.77
N LYS A 264 0.75 -4.54 7.09
CA LYS A 264 -0.65 -4.97 7.13
C LYS A 264 -0.75 -6.19 8.03
N GLN A 265 -1.96 -6.57 8.47
CA GLN A 265 -2.17 -7.74 9.34
C GLN A 265 -1.53 -9.02 8.77
N GLN A 266 -1.60 -9.26 7.45
CA GLN A 266 -0.96 -10.43 6.83
C GLN A 266 0.57 -10.35 6.72
N GLY A 267 1.20 -9.24 7.11
CA GLY A 267 2.66 -9.09 7.11
C GLY A 267 3.35 -10.15 7.98
N ILE A 268 2.70 -10.57 9.07
CA ILE A 268 3.19 -11.69 9.90
C ILE A 268 3.22 -13.02 9.14
N GLY A 269 2.26 -13.27 8.24
CA GLY A 269 2.24 -14.48 7.41
C GLY A 269 3.46 -14.56 6.48
N LEU A 270 3.83 -13.44 5.86
CA LEU A 270 5.07 -13.34 5.08
C LEU A 270 6.31 -13.50 5.95
N PHE A 271 6.36 -12.82 7.09
CA PHE A 271 7.45 -12.94 8.05
C PHE A 271 7.71 -14.40 8.47
N LEU A 272 6.65 -15.13 8.84
CA LEU A 272 6.73 -16.55 9.20
C LEU A 272 7.16 -17.41 8.01
N SER A 273 6.66 -17.11 6.80
CA SER A 273 7.03 -17.83 5.58
C SER A 273 8.51 -17.68 5.24
N ILE A 274 9.06 -16.48 5.37
CA ILE A 274 10.49 -16.19 5.21
C ILE A 274 11.31 -16.91 6.29
N GLY A 275 10.86 -16.87 7.54
CA GLY A 275 11.50 -17.56 8.65
C GLY A 275 11.60 -19.08 8.41
N GLY A 276 10.47 -19.71 8.05
CA GLY A 276 10.43 -21.13 7.68
C GLY A 276 11.33 -21.45 6.48
N ALA A 277 11.29 -20.63 5.42
CA ALA A 277 12.17 -20.78 4.26
C ALA A 277 13.66 -20.66 4.62
N GLY A 278 13.99 -19.69 5.49
CA GLY A 278 15.33 -19.46 6.01
C GLY A 278 15.85 -20.63 6.84
N LEU A 279 15.03 -21.18 7.73
CA LEU A 279 15.36 -22.36 8.54
C LEU A 279 15.63 -23.58 7.66
N LEU A 280 14.72 -23.94 6.75
CA LEU A 280 14.90 -25.07 5.85
C LEU A 280 16.13 -24.89 4.94
N THR A 281 16.37 -23.67 4.45
CA THR A 281 17.56 -23.38 3.65
C THR A 281 18.84 -23.53 4.49
N THR A 282 18.82 -23.11 5.75
CA THR A 282 19.97 -23.27 6.66
C THR A 282 20.32 -24.73 6.91
N LEU A 283 19.33 -25.63 6.97
CA LEU A 283 19.56 -27.07 7.12
C LEU A 283 20.34 -27.68 5.95
N THR A 284 20.29 -27.06 4.77
CA THR A 284 21.06 -27.50 3.59
C THR A 284 22.52 -27.06 3.62
N LEU A 285 22.90 -26.16 4.53
CA LEU A 285 24.28 -25.70 4.66
C LEU A 285 25.16 -26.73 5.41
N PRO A 286 26.49 -26.69 5.24
CA PRO A 286 27.42 -27.50 6.02
C PRO A 286 27.20 -27.31 7.54
N ARG A 287 27.32 -28.39 8.32
CA ARG A 287 27.00 -28.40 9.77
C ARG A 287 27.66 -27.25 10.54
N HIS A 288 28.92 -26.94 10.26
CA HIS A 288 29.67 -25.86 10.93
C HIS A 288 29.13 -24.44 10.64
N GLN A 289 28.35 -24.25 9.56
CA GLN A 289 27.75 -22.96 9.17
C GLN A 289 26.32 -22.79 9.70
N ARG A 290 25.63 -23.88 10.05
CA ARG A 290 24.22 -23.87 10.44
C ARG A 290 23.95 -22.99 11.66
N TRP A 291 24.73 -23.17 12.73
CA TRP A 291 24.52 -22.42 13.98
C TRP A 291 24.74 -20.91 13.82
N PRO A 292 25.83 -20.43 13.21
CA PRO A 292 25.99 -19.00 12.92
C PRO A 292 24.82 -18.41 12.13
N VAL A 293 24.42 -19.05 11.04
CA VAL A 293 23.31 -18.57 10.21
C VAL A 293 21.99 -18.58 10.97
N MET A 294 21.70 -19.64 11.72
CA MET A 294 20.48 -19.73 12.54
C MET A 294 20.43 -18.65 13.62
N ARG A 295 21.55 -18.40 14.31
CA ARG A 295 21.66 -17.29 15.26
C ARG A 295 21.39 -15.95 14.57
N ASP A 296 21.96 -15.73 13.40
CA ASP A 296 21.76 -14.48 12.66
C ASP A 296 20.31 -14.31 12.18
N LEU A 297 19.63 -15.40 11.78
CA LEU A 297 18.19 -15.38 11.46
C LEU A 297 17.34 -15.03 12.69
N VAL A 298 17.65 -15.61 13.84
CA VAL A 298 16.96 -15.29 15.11
C VAL A 298 17.18 -13.83 15.47
N LEU A 299 18.43 -13.35 15.44
CA LEU A 299 18.74 -11.95 15.73
C LEU A 299 18.05 -10.99 14.74
N ALA A 300 18.01 -11.35 13.45
CA ALA A 300 17.32 -10.57 12.43
C ALA A 300 15.81 -10.46 12.67
N ALA A 301 15.20 -11.51 13.21
CA ALA A 301 13.78 -11.57 13.52
C ALA A 301 13.38 -10.72 14.73
N LEU A 302 14.29 -10.48 15.69
CA LEU A 302 13.94 -9.86 16.98
C LEU A 302 13.24 -8.50 16.85
N PRO A 303 13.71 -7.52 16.06
CA PRO A 303 13.05 -6.21 16.01
C PRO A 303 11.66 -6.27 15.39
N ALA A 304 11.46 -7.13 14.39
CA ALA A 304 10.16 -7.36 13.79
C ALA A 304 9.19 -8.06 14.76
N LEU A 305 9.66 -9.08 15.49
CA LEU A 305 8.87 -9.74 16.53
C LEU A 305 8.50 -8.77 17.65
N LEU A 306 9.44 -7.94 18.09
CA LEU A 306 9.18 -6.91 19.09
C LEU A 306 8.09 -5.94 18.62
N LEU A 307 8.15 -5.46 17.38
CA LEU A 307 7.12 -4.60 16.82
C LEU A 307 5.75 -5.27 16.73
N TYR A 308 5.73 -6.52 16.26
CA TYR A 308 4.49 -7.29 16.17
C TYR A 308 3.88 -7.49 17.56
N VAL A 309 4.66 -7.98 18.52
CA VAL A 309 4.20 -8.22 19.89
C VAL A 309 3.76 -6.93 20.57
N ALA A 310 4.51 -5.84 20.43
CA ALA A 310 4.13 -4.54 20.98
C ALA A 310 2.79 -4.06 20.40
N TRP A 311 2.61 -4.14 19.07
CA TRP A 311 1.34 -3.78 18.44
C TRP A 311 0.20 -4.68 18.89
N ARG A 312 0.40 -6.00 18.94
CA ARG A 312 -0.61 -6.94 19.44
C ARG A 312 -0.98 -6.68 20.89
N ALA A 313 -0.01 -6.38 21.74
CA ALA A 313 -0.26 -5.99 23.13
C ALA A 313 -1.07 -4.69 23.21
N HIS A 314 -0.74 -3.68 22.40
CA HIS A 314 -1.53 -2.44 22.30
C HIS A 314 -2.98 -2.72 21.93
N VAL A 315 -3.21 -3.49 20.87
CA VAL A 315 -4.55 -3.85 20.41
C VAL A 315 -5.34 -4.56 21.52
N THR A 316 -4.77 -5.62 22.12
CA THR A 316 -5.45 -6.39 23.16
C THR A 316 -5.73 -5.57 24.43
N LEU A 317 -4.80 -4.70 24.84
CA LEU A 317 -4.93 -3.93 26.08
C LEU A 317 -5.76 -2.65 25.93
N ARG A 318 -5.83 -2.07 24.72
CA ARG A 318 -6.48 -0.77 24.47
C ARG A 318 -7.81 -0.88 23.72
N PHE A 319 -8.17 -2.05 23.22
CA PHE A 319 -9.45 -2.35 22.58
C PHE A 319 -10.07 -3.61 23.21
N PRO A 320 -10.66 -3.51 24.42
CA PRO A 320 -11.20 -4.66 25.14
C PRO A 320 -12.40 -5.32 24.43
N ASP A 321 -13.16 -4.56 23.62
CA ASP A 321 -14.23 -5.09 22.77
C ASP A 321 -13.69 -5.88 21.55
N GLY A 322 -12.36 -5.95 21.40
CA GLY A 322 -11.65 -6.79 20.45
C GLY A 322 -11.31 -6.11 19.12
N GLU A 323 -10.37 -6.74 18.42
CA GLU A 323 -10.20 -6.61 16.96
C GLU A 323 -11.38 -7.33 16.29
N GLN A 324 -12.02 -6.75 15.28
CA GLN A 324 -13.17 -7.32 14.55
C GLN A 324 -13.14 -8.86 14.58
N ILE A 325 -13.94 -9.43 15.49
CA ILE A 325 -13.80 -10.83 15.86
C ILE A 325 -14.34 -11.68 14.70
N THR A 326 -13.42 -12.40 14.07
CA THR A 326 -13.72 -13.48 13.14
C THR A 326 -14.66 -14.50 13.76
N TYR A 327 -15.71 -14.89 13.03
CA TYR A 327 -16.61 -16.00 13.34
C TYR A 327 -15.93 -17.39 13.24
N MET A 328 -14.87 -17.61 14.02
CA MET A 328 -14.05 -18.84 13.94
C MET A 328 -14.85 -20.09 14.32
N GLU A 329 -15.84 -19.96 15.22
CA GLU A 329 -16.68 -21.06 15.70
C GLU A 329 -17.57 -21.72 14.63
N ARG A 330 -17.76 -21.10 13.45
CA ARG A 330 -18.62 -21.63 12.37
C ARG A 330 -17.86 -22.07 11.10
N ALA A 331 -16.54 -21.94 11.08
CA ALA A 331 -15.73 -22.07 9.86
C ALA A 331 -15.38 -23.53 9.45
N TRP A 332 -15.47 -24.49 10.39
CA TRP A 332 -15.13 -25.91 10.18
C TRP A 332 -16.20 -26.71 9.41
N LYS A 333 -16.75 -26.17 8.32
CA LYS A 333 -17.60 -26.98 7.42
C LYS A 333 -16.71 -27.61 6.34
N ASP A 334 -16.38 -28.89 6.50
CA ASP A 334 -15.53 -29.71 5.60
C ASP A 334 -15.89 -29.59 4.10
N ALA A 335 -17.15 -29.28 3.78
CA ALA A 335 -17.61 -29.02 2.41
C ALA A 335 -16.94 -27.80 1.72
N ARG A 336 -16.22 -26.93 2.45
CA ARG A 336 -15.62 -25.69 1.89
C ARG A 336 -14.18 -25.85 1.41
N LEU A 337 -13.40 -26.81 1.91
CA LEU A 337 -11.99 -26.93 1.55
C LEU A 337 -11.81 -27.22 0.05
N SER A 338 -12.51 -28.21 -0.48
CA SER A 338 -12.43 -28.59 -1.89
C SER A 338 -12.88 -27.45 -2.81
N GLN A 339 -13.87 -26.66 -2.38
CA GLN A 339 -14.34 -25.47 -3.08
C GLN A 339 -13.31 -24.33 -3.05
N ILE A 340 -12.75 -24.01 -1.89
CA ILE A 340 -11.70 -22.99 -1.76
C ILE A 340 -10.49 -23.35 -2.63
N LEU A 341 -10.05 -24.61 -2.58
CA LEU A 341 -8.94 -25.07 -3.42
C LEU A 341 -9.27 -24.99 -4.91
N ARG A 342 -10.52 -25.31 -5.30
CA ARG A 342 -10.98 -25.16 -6.69
C ARG A 342 -11.01 -23.70 -7.13
N ASP A 343 -11.51 -22.80 -6.30
CA ASP A 343 -11.57 -21.36 -6.58
C ASP A 343 -10.14 -20.77 -6.67
N MET A 344 -9.24 -21.16 -5.76
CA MET A 344 -7.82 -20.79 -5.83
C MET A 344 -7.15 -21.32 -7.10
N ALA A 345 -7.39 -22.58 -7.48
CA ALA A 345 -6.86 -23.17 -8.70
C ALA A 345 -7.40 -22.46 -9.95
N TRP A 346 -8.69 -22.12 -9.97
CA TRP A 346 -9.31 -21.35 -11.05
C TRP A 346 -8.70 -19.94 -11.17
N VAL A 347 -8.50 -19.26 -10.03
CA VAL A 347 -7.81 -17.96 -10.01
C VAL A 347 -6.37 -18.10 -10.52
N ALA A 348 -5.65 -19.16 -10.10
CA ALA A 348 -4.29 -19.40 -10.55
C ALA A 348 -4.21 -19.63 -12.07
N ALA A 349 -5.13 -20.43 -12.62
CA ALA A 349 -5.24 -20.68 -14.05
C ALA A 349 -5.53 -19.39 -14.85
N ASN A 350 -6.49 -18.58 -14.39
CA ASN A 350 -6.84 -17.31 -15.04
C ASN A 350 -5.78 -16.22 -14.90
N LYS A 351 -4.82 -16.42 -14.00
CA LYS A 351 -3.67 -15.52 -13.78
C LYS A 351 -2.36 -16.23 -14.14
N GLY A 352 -2.40 -17.02 -15.20
CA GLY A 352 -1.32 -17.88 -15.65
C GLY A 352 0.03 -17.19 -15.85
N PHE A 353 0.07 -15.89 -16.20
CA PHE A 353 1.34 -15.16 -16.30
C PHE A 353 2.06 -15.03 -14.95
N GLN A 354 1.33 -14.73 -13.86
CA GLN A 354 1.92 -14.65 -12.52
C GLN A 354 2.26 -16.03 -11.96
N PHE A 355 1.35 -16.99 -12.05
CA PHE A 355 1.59 -18.33 -11.50
C PHE A 355 2.58 -19.13 -12.35
N GLY A 356 2.70 -18.84 -13.64
CA GLY A 356 3.75 -19.34 -14.51
C GLY A 356 5.15 -18.84 -14.08
N LEU A 357 5.26 -17.58 -13.67
CA LEU A 357 6.48 -17.04 -13.07
C LEU A 357 6.87 -17.83 -11.81
N PHE A 358 5.89 -18.12 -10.94
CA PHE A 358 6.12 -18.89 -9.71
C PHE A 358 6.52 -20.34 -10.01
N ALA A 359 5.85 -20.98 -10.98
CA ALA A 359 6.21 -22.31 -11.44
C ALA A 359 7.66 -22.35 -11.99
N LEU A 360 8.09 -21.31 -12.71
CA LEU A 360 9.47 -21.20 -13.19
C LEU A 360 10.47 -21.06 -12.04
N VAL A 361 10.19 -20.22 -11.03
CA VAL A 361 11.03 -20.10 -9.83
C VAL A 361 11.13 -21.42 -9.07
N LEU A 362 9.99 -22.10 -8.88
CA LEU A 362 9.94 -23.42 -8.22
C LEU A 362 10.75 -24.46 -9.01
N GLY A 363 10.59 -24.52 -10.33
CA GLY A 363 11.33 -25.43 -11.19
C GLY A 363 12.85 -25.20 -11.12
N LEU A 364 13.29 -23.94 -11.19
CA LEU A 364 14.71 -23.59 -11.07
C LEU A 364 15.26 -23.79 -9.66
N ALA A 365 14.45 -23.69 -8.61
CA ALA A 365 14.87 -23.99 -7.24
C ALA A 365 15.04 -25.49 -7.00
N LEU A 366 14.18 -26.32 -7.61
CA LEU A 366 14.25 -27.78 -7.54
C LEU A 366 15.40 -28.34 -8.39
N ARG A 367 15.61 -27.80 -9.58
CA ARG A 367 16.67 -28.21 -10.52
C ARG A 367 17.49 -27.01 -10.98
N PRO A 368 18.34 -26.44 -10.10
CA PRO A 368 19.12 -25.26 -10.44
C PRO A 368 20.15 -25.57 -11.53
N PRO A 369 20.20 -24.79 -12.63
CA PRO A 369 21.24 -24.91 -13.63
C PRO A 369 22.64 -24.84 -13.02
N ALA A 370 23.58 -25.61 -13.58
CA ALA A 370 24.96 -25.63 -13.10
C ALA A 370 25.65 -24.25 -13.15
N ALA A 371 25.23 -23.39 -14.08
CA ALA A 371 25.76 -22.04 -14.25
C ALA A 371 25.39 -21.06 -13.12
N LEU A 372 24.42 -21.38 -12.26
CA LEU A 372 23.98 -20.47 -11.21
C LEU A 372 25.00 -20.35 -10.08
N SER A 373 25.29 -19.12 -9.66
CA SER A 373 26.12 -18.84 -8.48
C SER A 373 25.45 -19.33 -7.20
N ALA A 374 26.25 -19.54 -6.14
CA ALA A 374 25.72 -19.96 -4.83
C ALA A 374 24.67 -18.99 -4.28
N SER A 375 24.89 -17.68 -4.42
CA SER A 375 23.94 -16.65 -3.97
C SER A 375 22.61 -16.74 -4.71
N THR A 376 22.65 -16.89 -6.04
CA THR A 376 21.43 -17.04 -6.85
C THR A 376 20.67 -18.33 -6.52
N ARG A 377 21.37 -19.44 -6.28
CA ARG A 377 20.73 -20.70 -5.86
C ARG A 377 20.03 -20.58 -4.51
N ILE A 378 20.66 -19.90 -3.54
CA ILE A 378 20.03 -19.63 -2.24
C ILE A 378 18.84 -18.69 -2.40
N MET A 379 18.96 -17.63 -3.19
CA MET A 379 17.84 -16.71 -3.48
C MET A 379 16.65 -17.44 -4.11
N LEU A 380 16.87 -18.29 -5.12
CA LEU A 380 15.81 -19.11 -5.73
C LEU A 380 15.15 -20.03 -4.71
N ARG A 381 15.94 -20.71 -3.87
CA ARG A 381 15.40 -21.59 -2.82
C ARG A 381 14.58 -20.82 -1.79
N LEU A 382 15.08 -19.68 -1.31
CA LEU A 382 14.36 -18.83 -0.36
C LEU A 382 13.05 -18.31 -0.97
N ALA A 383 13.08 -17.83 -2.21
CA ALA A 383 11.88 -17.38 -2.93
C ALA A 383 10.86 -18.52 -3.08
N ALA A 384 11.28 -19.68 -3.60
CA ALA A 384 10.45 -20.86 -3.78
C ALA A 384 9.78 -21.34 -2.48
N LEU A 385 10.57 -21.51 -1.41
CA LEU A 385 10.03 -21.95 -0.12
C LEU A 385 9.10 -20.90 0.51
N THR A 386 9.43 -19.61 0.37
CA THR A 386 8.56 -18.54 0.85
C THR A 386 7.21 -18.54 0.11
N MET A 387 7.21 -18.77 -1.21
CA MET A 387 5.97 -18.92 -1.98
C MET A 387 5.12 -20.09 -1.47
N VAL A 388 5.74 -21.24 -1.19
CA VAL A 388 5.04 -22.43 -0.67
C VAL A 388 4.46 -22.15 0.70
N PHE A 389 5.26 -21.66 1.65
CA PHE A 389 4.79 -21.37 3.01
C PHE A 389 3.74 -20.27 3.05
N PHE A 390 3.86 -19.23 2.22
CA PHE A 390 2.87 -18.17 2.17
C PHE A 390 1.55 -18.65 1.58
N ASN A 391 1.59 -19.51 0.55
CA ASN A 391 0.36 -20.11 0.01
C ASN A 391 -0.29 -21.07 1.01
N LEU A 392 0.49 -21.81 1.79
CA LEU A 392 -0.04 -22.61 2.90
C LEU A 392 -0.72 -21.70 3.95
N PHE A 393 -0.06 -20.61 4.34
CA PHE A 393 -0.64 -19.60 5.23
C PHE A 393 -1.95 -19.01 4.69
N LEU A 394 -2.00 -18.70 3.39
CA LEU A 394 -3.23 -18.22 2.75
C LEU A 394 -4.33 -19.28 2.79
N ILE A 395 -4.05 -20.54 2.40
CA ILE A 395 -5.02 -21.63 2.48
C ILE A 395 -5.59 -21.73 3.90
N THR A 396 -4.73 -21.75 4.91
CA THR A 396 -5.15 -21.78 6.32
C THR A 396 -6.02 -20.57 6.67
N THR A 397 -5.65 -19.36 6.25
CA THR A 397 -6.43 -18.15 6.56
C THR A 397 -7.77 -18.12 5.81
N PHE A 398 -7.83 -18.64 4.58
CA PHE A 398 -9.10 -18.80 3.83
C PHE A 398 -10.02 -19.85 4.46
N LEU A 399 -9.47 -20.85 5.12
CA LEU A 399 -10.27 -21.85 5.85
C LEU A 399 -10.78 -21.32 7.19
N LEU A 400 -9.91 -20.60 7.92
CA LEU A 400 -10.19 -20.20 9.30
C LEU A 400 -10.88 -18.84 9.42
N HIS A 401 -10.66 -17.93 8.48
CA HIS A 401 -10.97 -16.52 8.65
C HIS A 401 -11.73 -15.89 7.48
N PHE A 402 -11.31 -16.12 6.22
CA PHE A 402 -11.91 -15.43 5.09
C PHE A 402 -13.18 -16.10 4.55
N GLY A 403 -14.15 -15.27 4.15
CA GLY A 403 -15.21 -15.63 3.20
C GLY A 403 -14.76 -15.50 1.74
N ARG A 404 -15.71 -15.59 0.79
CA ARG A 404 -15.46 -15.45 -0.66
C ARG A 404 -14.98 -14.05 -1.10
N GLU A 405 -15.00 -13.07 -0.20
CA GLU A 405 -14.81 -11.66 -0.50
C GLU A 405 -13.33 -11.26 -0.69
N HIS A 406 -12.38 -12.12 -0.31
CA HIS A 406 -10.95 -11.84 -0.42
C HIS A 406 -10.31 -12.46 -1.67
N SER A 407 -9.48 -11.67 -2.36
CA SER A 407 -8.83 -12.10 -3.60
C SER A 407 -7.51 -12.85 -3.34
N TYR A 408 -7.48 -14.16 -3.61
CA TYR A 408 -6.26 -14.99 -3.57
C TYR A 408 -5.13 -14.45 -4.46
N PHE A 409 -5.48 -13.94 -5.65
CA PHE A 409 -4.55 -13.30 -6.57
C PHE A 409 -3.90 -12.06 -5.95
N ARG A 410 -4.69 -11.18 -5.32
CA ARG A 410 -4.21 -9.94 -4.69
C ARG A 410 -3.12 -10.24 -3.66
N TYR A 411 -3.31 -11.22 -2.78
CA TYR A 411 -2.28 -11.58 -1.80
C TYR A 411 -1.00 -12.11 -2.46
N ASN A 412 -1.13 -12.95 -3.50
CA ASN A 412 0.03 -13.48 -4.21
C ASN A 412 0.85 -12.42 -4.96
N THR A 413 0.29 -11.23 -5.26
CA THR A 413 1.08 -10.12 -5.83
C THR A 413 2.27 -9.73 -4.96
N GLN A 414 2.20 -9.98 -3.65
CA GLN A 414 3.29 -9.72 -2.69
C GLN A 414 4.54 -10.55 -2.97
N LEU A 415 4.43 -11.71 -3.64
CA LEU A 415 5.56 -12.59 -3.96
C LEU A 415 6.26 -12.21 -5.28
N SER A 416 5.65 -11.33 -6.08
CA SER A 416 6.02 -11.13 -7.49
C SER A 416 7.40 -10.51 -7.71
N LEU A 417 7.74 -9.45 -6.97
CA LEU A 417 9.05 -8.78 -7.09
C LEU A 417 10.21 -9.67 -6.60
N ALA A 418 9.97 -10.46 -5.55
CA ALA A 418 10.93 -11.46 -5.08
C ALA A 418 11.19 -12.55 -6.13
N ALA A 419 10.13 -13.03 -6.78
CA ALA A 419 10.21 -13.98 -7.90
C ALA A 419 11.02 -13.40 -9.06
N LEU A 420 10.70 -12.17 -9.48
CA LEU A 420 11.40 -11.47 -10.55
C LEU A 420 12.87 -11.27 -10.25
N LEU A 421 13.23 -10.81 -9.05
CA LEU A 421 14.62 -10.62 -8.67
C LEU A 421 15.41 -11.93 -8.74
N ALA A 422 14.83 -13.03 -8.24
CA ALA A 422 15.45 -14.35 -8.33
C ALA A 422 15.69 -14.79 -9.78
N LEU A 423 14.74 -14.52 -10.68
CA LEU A 423 14.86 -14.83 -12.11
C LEU A 423 15.83 -13.91 -12.85
N VAL A 424 15.90 -12.63 -12.49
CA VAL A 424 16.89 -11.69 -13.04
C VAL A 424 18.30 -12.15 -12.68
N LEU A 425 18.53 -12.55 -11.43
CA LEU A 425 19.82 -13.09 -10.99
C LEU A 425 20.15 -14.41 -11.71
N ALA A 426 19.17 -15.30 -11.88
CA ALA A 426 19.34 -16.55 -12.61
C ALA A 426 19.68 -16.32 -14.09
N ALA A 427 18.92 -15.47 -14.77
CA ALA A 427 19.15 -15.10 -16.16
C ALA A 427 20.54 -14.47 -16.35
N ARG A 428 20.95 -13.58 -15.43
CA ARG A 428 22.30 -12.99 -15.45
C ARG A 428 23.38 -14.06 -15.35
N ASP A 429 23.33 -14.93 -14.34
CA ASP A 429 24.36 -15.95 -14.13
C ASP A 429 24.44 -16.93 -15.32
N MET A 430 23.30 -17.29 -15.92
CA MET A 430 23.25 -18.11 -17.13
C MET A 430 23.83 -17.39 -18.36
N SER A 431 23.56 -16.08 -18.49
CA SER A 431 24.04 -15.27 -19.61
C SER A 431 25.54 -14.97 -19.54
N GLY A 432 26.18 -15.08 -18.37
CA GLY A 432 27.61 -14.79 -18.20
C GLY A 432 28.55 -15.65 -19.04
N LYS A 433 28.07 -16.79 -19.55
CA LYS A 433 28.80 -17.66 -20.49
C LYS A 433 28.47 -17.40 -21.97
N MET A 434 27.45 -16.60 -22.24
CA MET A 434 27.03 -16.27 -23.60
C MET A 434 27.84 -15.08 -24.12
N ARG A 435 28.09 -15.05 -25.44
CA ARG A 435 28.69 -13.87 -26.06
C ARG A 435 27.74 -12.67 -25.87
N PRO A 436 28.24 -11.51 -25.42
CA PRO A 436 27.39 -10.35 -25.27
C PRO A 436 26.78 -10.00 -26.64
N PRO A 437 25.51 -9.56 -26.68
CA PRO A 437 24.89 -9.16 -27.93
C PRO A 437 25.67 -7.99 -28.56
N PRO A 438 25.63 -7.85 -29.91
CA PRO A 438 26.31 -6.76 -30.61
C PRO A 438 25.96 -5.39 -30.01
N ALA A 439 26.89 -4.44 -30.07
CA ALA A 439 26.70 -3.11 -29.48
C ALA A 439 25.43 -2.40 -29.98
N LEU A 440 25.06 -2.61 -31.25
CA LEU A 440 23.84 -2.08 -31.83
C LEU A 440 22.58 -2.65 -31.15
N VAL A 441 22.52 -3.97 -30.94
CA VAL A 441 21.40 -4.64 -30.25
C VAL A 441 21.30 -4.16 -28.80
N ARG A 442 22.43 -4.03 -28.10
CA ARG A 442 22.46 -3.50 -26.72
C ARG A 442 21.92 -2.08 -26.65
N ARG A 443 22.33 -1.21 -27.58
CA ARG A 443 21.84 0.17 -27.68
C ARG A 443 20.35 0.21 -28.02
N ALA A 444 19.90 -0.64 -28.93
CA ALA A 444 18.48 -0.75 -29.29
C ALA A 444 17.64 -1.20 -28.09
N LEU A 445 18.03 -2.26 -27.37
CA LEU A 445 17.33 -2.71 -26.16
C LEU A 445 17.30 -1.65 -25.06
N ALA A 446 18.43 -0.96 -24.82
CA ALA A 446 18.49 0.13 -23.86
C ALA A 446 17.59 1.31 -24.28
N GLY A 447 17.64 1.69 -25.56
CA GLY A 447 16.80 2.75 -26.14
C GLY A 447 15.32 2.40 -26.04
N THR A 448 14.93 1.16 -26.35
CA THR A 448 13.56 0.66 -26.20
C THR A 448 13.11 0.69 -24.75
N ALA A 449 13.93 0.24 -23.79
CA ALA A 449 13.57 0.30 -22.37
C ALA A 449 13.34 1.75 -21.90
N ILE A 450 14.20 2.69 -22.34
CA ILE A 450 14.05 4.12 -22.03
C ILE A 450 12.78 4.67 -22.69
N ALA A 451 12.57 4.42 -23.97
CA ALA A 451 11.40 4.89 -24.72
C ALA A 451 10.08 4.36 -24.12
N LEU A 452 10.04 3.08 -23.76
CA LEU A 452 8.89 2.48 -23.08
C LEU A 452 8.68 3.11 -21.70
N MET A 453 9.73 3.29 -20.89
CA MET A 453 9.57 3.88 -19.56
C MET A 453 9.09 5.33 -19.61
N LEU A 454 9.51 6.09 -20.63
CA LEU A 454 9.06 7.47 -20.82
C LEU A 454 7.65 7.56 -21.42
N GLY A 455 7.32 6.68 -22.38
CA GLY A 455 6.07 6.73 -23.13
C GLY A 455 4.90 5.99 -22.49
N VAL A 456 5.13 4.81 -21.89
CA VAL A 456 4.06 3.95 -21.35
C VAL A 456 3.26 4.63 -20.24
N PRO A 457 3.84 5.35 -19.26
CA PRO A 457 3.03 6.00 -18.23
C PRO A 457 2.03 7.02 -18.78
N VAL A 458 2.42 7.76 -19.83
CA VAL A 458 1.54 8.74 -20.49
C VAL A 458 0.50 8.01 -21.34
N ALA A 459 0.90 7.03 -22.15
CA ALA A 459 -0.01 6.26 -22.99
C ALA A 459 -1.02 5.42 -22.17
N ALA A 460 -0.62 4.94 -20.99
CA ALA A 460 -1.43 4.16 -20.07
C ALA A 460 -2.07 5.02 -18.97
N GLU A 461 -2.14 6.35 -19.13
CA GLU A 461 -2.73 7.25 -18.12
C GLU A 461 -4.11 6.78 -17.69
N ILE A 462 -4.96 6.34 -18.63
CA ILE A 462 -6.32 5.84 -18.33
C ILE A 462 -6.29 4.62 -17.39
N LEU A 463 -5.29 3.74 -17.52
CA LEU A 463 -5.15 2.56 -16.67
C LEU A 463 -4.49 2.89 -15.32
N LEU A 464 -3.59 3.87 -15.31
CA LEU A 464 -2.88 4.31 -14.12
C LEU A 464 -3.73 5.25 -13.25
N ARG A 465 -4.65 6.00 -13.86
CA ARG A 465 -5.57 6.95 -13.22
C ARG A 465 -6.94 6.34 -12.97
N PHE A 466 -6.92 5.18 -12.34
CA PHE A 466 -8.13 4.50 -11.85
C PHE A 466 -8.91 5.35 -10.82
N ASP A 467 -8.29 6.40 -10.26
CA ASP A 467 -9.01 7.40 -9.47
C ASP A 467 -10.02 8.20 -10.30
N ARG A 468 -9.89 8.25 -11.63
CA ARG A 468 -10.80 8.95 -12.54
C ARG A 468 -11.94 8.07 -13.07
N ASP A 469 -11.94 6.77 -12.76
CA ASP A 469 -13.02 5.86 -13.15
C ASP A 469 -14.27 6.11 -12.29
N GLN A 470 -15.46 5.96 -12.88
CA GLN A 470 -16.72 6.04 -12.13
C GLN A 470 -16.77 4.96 -11.02
N PRO A 471 -17.40 5.25 -9.87
CA PRO A 471 -18.11 6.49 -9.49
C PRO A 471 -17.22 7.58 -8.84
N GLN A 472 -15.89 7.47 -8.90
CA GLN A 472 -15.00 8.32 -8.10
C GLN A 472 -15.05 9.82 -8.39
N PRO A 473 -15.14 10.29 -9.65
CA PRO A 473 -15.31 11.72 -9.92
C PRO A 473 -16.58 12.29 -9.30
N GLN A 474 -17.68 11.53 -9.32
CA GLN A 474 -18.97 11.96 -8.79
C GLN A 474 -18.97 12.00 -7.26
N LEU A 475 -18.39 10.99 -6.62
CA LEU A 475 -18.15 10.96 -5.17
C LEU A 475 -17.38 12.20 -4.71
N ARG A 476 -16.28 12.52 -5.39
CA ARG A 476 -15.42 13.66 -5.04
C ARG A 476 -16.08 15.00 -5.33
N PHE A 477 -16.75 15.12 -6.47
CA PHE A 477 -17.54 16.30 -6.81
C PHE A 477 -18.58 16.57 -5.72
N LEU A 478 -19.33 15.54 -5.33
CA LEU A 478 -20.36 15.65 -4.31
C LEU A 478 -19.76 15.97 -2.94
N ALA A 479 -18.71 15.27 -2.53
CA ALA A 479 -18.03 15.52 -1.25
C ALA A 479 -17.55 16.96 -1.14
N ARG A 480 -16.86 17.49 -2.17
CA ARG A 480 -16.38 18.89 -2.19
C ARG A 480 -17.51 19.90 -2.19
N SER A 481 -18.58 19.60 -2.91
CA SER A 481 -19.74 20.49 -3.04
C SER A 481 -20.50 20.57 -1.72
N VAL A 482 -20.78 19.43 -1.10
CA VAL A 482 -21.46 19.36 0.21
C VAL A 482 -20.58 19.95 1.29
N ALA A 483 -19.27 19.68 1.27
CA ALA A 483 -18.31 20.27 2.17
C ALA A 483 -18.42 21.81 2.23
N ALA A 484 -18.56 22.47 1.09
CA ALA A 484 -18.66 23.93 1.04
C ALA A 484 -19.92 24.49 1.76
N GLU A 485 -20.95 23.68 1.99
CA GLU A 485 -22.25 24.10 2.52
C GLU A 485 -22.49 23.69 3.99
N ILE A 486 -21.61 22.88 4.57
CA ILE A 486 -21.82 22.29 5.91
C ILE A 486 -20.73 22.69 6.90
N ALA A 487 -21.16 22.94 8.14
CA ALA A 487 -20.26 23.19 9.26
C ALA A 487 -19.40 21.94 9.57
N PRO A 488 -18.19 22.11 10.14
CA PRO A 488 -17.30 20.98 10.46
C PRO A 488 -17.87 19.95 11.44
N ASP A 489 -18.74 20.37 12.35
CA ASP A 489 -19.40 19.58 13.41
C ASP A 489 -20.85 19.18 13.05
N ALA A 490 -21.25 19.38 11.79
CA ALA A 490 -22.61 19.15 11.37
C ALA A 490 -23.05 17.68 11.52
N ARG A 491 -24.34 17.48 11.76
CA ARG A 491 -24.99 16.15 11.77
C ARG A 491 -25.74 15.97 10.45
N ILE A 492 -25.24 15.11 9.57
CA ILE A 492 -25.79 14.89 8.22
C ILE A 492 -26.22 13.44 8.00
N ALA A 493 -27.42 13.26 7.47
CA ALA A 493 -27.91 11.97 6.98
C ALA A 493 -27.57 11.82 5.49
N LEU A 494 -26.78 10.82 5.13
CA LEU A 494 -26.50 10.46 3.73
C LEU A 494 -27.54 9.45 3.26
N ILE A 495 -28.46 9.92 2.42
CA ILE A 495 -29.52 9.12 1.83
C ILE A 495 -29.05 8.68 0.46
N LEU A 496 -28.64 7.41 0.37
CA LEU A 496 -27.93 6.79 -0.74
C LEU A 496 -28.70 5.56 -1.22
N PRO A 497 -29.76 5.73 -2.01
CA PRO A 497 -30.64 4.63 -2.40
C PRO A 497 -29.87 3.56 -3.18
N ARG A 498 -30.12 2.29 -2.82
CA ARG A 498 -29.47 1.10 -3.42
C ARG A 498 -27.95 0.99 -3.19
N ASP A 499 -27.38 1.80 -2.30
CA ASP A 499 -25.98 1.63 -1.90
C ASP A 499 -25.77 0.28 -1.21
N ASN A 500 -24.67 -0.40 -1.52
CA ASN A 500 -24.22 -1.64 -0.88
C ASN A 500 -23.29 -1.37 0.32
N SER A 501 -23.43 -0.22 0.96
CA SER A 501 -22.58 0.34 2.04
C SER A 501 -21.23 0.92 1.63
N THR A 502 -20.86 0.84 0.35
CA THR A 502 -19.52 1.28 -0.09
C THR A 502 -19.48 2.74 -0.50
N SER A 503 -20.57 3.27 -1.07
CA SER A 503 -20.65 4.67 -1.52
C SER A 503 -20.80 5.59 -0.33
N GLY A 504 -21.61 5.21 0.66
CA GLY A 504 -21.74 5.96 1.91
C GLY A 504 -20.43 6.05 2.66
N MET A 505 -19.74 4.92 2.82
CA MET A 505 -18.42 4.87 3.41
C MET A 505 -17.41 5.75 2.66
N ALA A 506 -17.36 5.65 1.33
CA ALA A 506 -16.46 6.48 0.53
C ALA A 506 -16.77 7.98 0.67
N LEU A 507 -18.05 8.36 0.60
CA LEU A 507 -18.50 9.75 0.73
C LEU A 507 -18.22 10.31 2.14
N GLU A 508 -18.52 9.55 3.19
CA GLU A 508 -18.18 9.90 4.57
C GLU A 508 -16.68 10.10 4.73
N SER A 509 -15.87 9.14 4.26
CA SER A 509 -14.42 9.20 4.37
C SER A 509 -13.85 10.42 3.63
N LEU A 510 -14.38 10.74 2.45
CA LEU A 510 -14.01 11.96 1.72
C LEU A 510 -14.39 13.23 2.49
N LEU A 511 -15.62 13.34 3.00
CA LEU A 511 -16.11 14.51 3.74
C LEU A 511 -15.31 14.78 5.02
N ARG A 512 -14.89 13.72 5.72
CA ARG A 512 -14.10 13.81 6.96
C ARG A 512 -12.63 14.09 6.71
N ASN A 513 -12.03 13.33 5.79
CA ASN A 513 -10.58 13.18 5.72
C ASN A 513 -9.91 13.95 4.58
N THR A 514 -10.67 14.52 3.65
CA THR A 514 -10.12 15.37 2.57
C THR A 514 -10.39 16.85 2.81
N HIS A 515 -9.57 17.72 2.21
CA HIS A 515 -9.67 19.16 2.43
C HIS A 515 -10.92 19.76 1.76
N PRO A 516 -11.67 20.67 2.44
CA PRO A 516 -11.53 21.04 3.85
C PRO A 516 -12.03 19.93 4.78
N ARG A 517 -11.22 19.54 5.77
CA ARG A 517 -11.48 18.38 6.63
C ARG A 517 -12.54 18.66 7.70
N ARG A 518 -13.26 17.60 8.11
CA ARG A 518 -14.33 17.65 9.13
C ARG A 518 -14.24 16.45 10.07
N PRO A 519 -13.27 16.42 10.99
CA PRO A 519 -13.10 15.29 11.90
C PRO A 519 -14.35 15.09 12.78
N ASP A 520 -15.01 16.18 13.17
CA ASP A 520 -16.15 16.18 14.11
C ASP A 520 -17.52 15.97 13.44
N LEU A 521 -17.55 15.72 12.13
CA LEU A 521 -18.79 15.47 11.40
C LEU A 521 -19.54 14.27 12.03
N VAL A 522 -20.87 14.30 12.08
CA VAL A 522 -21.65 13.12 12.47
C VAL A 522 -22.45 12.67 11.27
N VAL A 523 -22.24 11.43 10.86
CA VAL A 523 -22.80 10.89 9.62
C VAL A 523 -23.64 9.65 9.94
N THR A 524 -24.75 9.50 9.24
CA THR A 524 -25.52 8.25 9.20
C THR A 524 -25.87 7.91 7.76
N HIS A 525 -25.93 6.61 7.42
CA HIS A 525 -26.17 6.11 6.07
C HIS A 525 -27.57 5.51 5.96
N ILE A 526 -28.29 5.84 4.89
CA ILE A 526 -29.66 5.36 4.64
C ILE A 526 -29.74 4.82 3.22
N GLN A 527 -29.84 3.50 3.09
CA GLN A 527 -29.80 2.79 1.79
C GLN A 527 -31.18 2.55 1.19
N ALA A 528 -32.22 2.52 2.03
CA ALA A 528 -33.60 2.25 1.66
C ALA A 528 -34.49 3.34 2.28
N PRO A 529 -34.59 4.53 1.65
CA PRO A 529 -35.44 5.58 2.17
C PRO A 529 -36.93 5.21 2.09
N THR A 530 -37.70 5.72 3.05
CA THR A 530 -39.16 5.58 3.16
C THR A 530 -39.80 6.95 3.43
N GLY A 531 -41.13 7.02 3.45
CA GLY A 531 -41.85 8.27 3.70
C GLY A 531 -41.58 8.86 5.08
N ARG A 532 -41.03 8.06 6.01
CA ARG A 532 -40.68 8.47 7.36
C ARG A 532 -39.23 8.87 7.55
N THR A 533 -38.36 8.59 6.58
CA THR A 533 -36.91 8.76 6.72
C THR A 533 -36.51 10.14 7.22
N LEU A 534 -37.06 11.21 6.63
CA LEU A 534 -36.73 12.58 7.02
C LEU A 534 -37.25 12.95 8.42
N ALA A 535 -38.44 12.48 8.80
CA ALA A 535 -38.99 12.67 10.14
C ALA A 535 -38.17 11.91 11.20
N ASP A 536 -37.79 10.66 10.91
CA ASP A 536 -36.98 9.83 11.80
C ASP A 536 -35.57 10.41 11.97
N MET A 537 -35.00 11.05 10.93
CA MET A 537 -33.70 11.74 11.02
C MET A 537 -33.77 13.01 11.85
N ALA A 538 -34.83 13.81 11.67
CA ALA A 538 -35.08 14.98 12.51
C ALA A 538 -35.20 14.58 13.99
N ALA A 539 -35.94 13.50 14.29
CA ALA A 539 -36.08 12.97 15.65
C ALA A 539 -34.74 12.48 16.27
N LYS A 540 -33.79 12.04 15.44
CA LYS A 540 -32.42 11.66 15.86
C LYS A 540 -31.45 12.85 15.94
N GLY A 541 -31.95 14.07 15.75
CA GLY A 541 -31.17 15.31 15.81
C GLY A 541 -30.28 15.53 14.59
N PHE A 542 -30.61 14.98 13.42
CA PHE A 542 -29.93 15.33 12.17
C PHE A 542 -30.62 16.54 11.55
N GLY A 543 -29.89 17.66 11.47
CA GLY A 543 -30.40 18.91 10.88
C GLY A 543 -30.16 19.02 9.37
N LEU A 544 -29.39 18.10 8.79
CA LEU A 544 -29.06 18.07 7.36
C LEU A 544 -29.33 16.67 6.79
N ALA A 545 -29.80 16.62 5.55
CA ALA A 545 -29.96 15.38 4.79
C ALA A 545 -29.47 15.58 3.36
N LEU A 546 -28.58 14.71 2.90
CA LEU A 546 -28.11 14.67 1.53
C LEU A 546 -28.77 13.52 0.80
N VAL A 547 -29.63 13.82 -0.16
CA VAL A 547 -30.17 12.84 -1.11
C VAL A 547 -29.23 12.80 -2.30
N SER A 548 -28.50 11.69 -2.49
CA SER A 548 -27.54 11.59 -3.59
C SER A 548 -28.18 11.49 -4.96
N CYS A 549 -29.43 11.03 -5.05
CA CYS A 549 -30.14 10.97 -6.31
C CYS A 549 -31.61 11.37 -6.17
N THR A 550 -31.99 12.49 -6.79
CA THR A 550 -33.37 13.01 -6.83
C THR A 550 -34.35 12.06 -7.49
N ASP A 551 -33.91 11.24 -8.46
CA ASP A 551 -34.77 10.24 -9.11
C ASP A 551 -35.25 9.15 -8.13
N SER A 552 -34.55 8.99 -7.01
CA SER A 552 -34.90 8.06 -5.93
C SER A 552 -35.54 8.76 -4.72
N ALA A 553 -35.95 10.02 -4.87
CA ALA A 553 -36.52 10.83 -3.78
C ALA A 553 -38.01 10.57 -3.53
N ALA A 554 -38.73 9.98 -4.49
CA ALA A 554 -40.18 9.76 -4.43
C ALA A 554 -40.66 9.03 -3.15
N PRO A 555 -39.97 7.97 -2.65
CA PRO A 555 -40.38 7.31 -1.41
C PRO A 555 -40.41 8.22 -0.18
N MET A 556 -39.70 9.34 -0.18
CA MET A 556 -39.64 10.29 0.94
C MET A 556 -40.71 11.38 0.88
N GLY A 557 -41.60 11.35 -0.12
CA GLY A 557 -42.63 12.38 -0.30
C GLY A 557 -42.07 13.75 -0.71
N LEU A 558 -40.85 13.80 -1.24
CA LEU A 558 -40.28 15.02 -1.80
C LEU A 558 -40.99 15.35 -3.14
N THR A 559 -41.22 16.64 -3.40
CA THR A 559 -42.06 17.15 -4.49
C THR A 559 -41.60 16.69 -5.89
N PRO A 560 -42.51 16.56 -6.86
CA PRO A 560 -42.19 16.13 -8.24
C PRO A 560 -41.32 17.12 -9.03
N ASP A 561 -41.19 18.38 -8.60
CA ASP A 561 -40.45 19.43 -9.34
C ASP A 561 -38.92 19.44 -9.08
N LEU A 562 -38.36 18.34 -8.58
CA LEU A 562 -36.91 18.24 -8.37
C LEU A 562 -36.18 18.03 -9.71
N PRO A 563 -35.05 18.73 -9.96
CA PRO A 563 -34.23 18.46 -11.14
C PRO A 563 -33.84 16.97 -11.19
N PRO A 564 -34.05 16.27 -12.32
CA PRO A 564 -33.70 14.87 -12.43
C PRO A 564 -32.17 14.70 -12.33
N ARG A 565 -31.74 13.48 -11.99
CA ARG A 565 -30.33 13.07 -11.96
C ARG A 565 -29.40 14.02 -11.17
N SER A 566 -29.90 14.55 -10.07
CA SER A 566 -29.20 15.54 -9.26
C SER A 566 -29.05 15.07 -7.82
N ALA A 567 -28.06 15.59 -7.12
CA ALA A 567 -27.97 15.49 -5.67
C ALA A 567 -28.65 16.70 -5.01
N LEU A 568 -29.27 16.50 -3.84
CA LEU A 568 -30.03 17.51 -3.12
C LEU A 568 -29.62 17.54 -1.65
N LEU A 569 -29.15 18.69 -1.17
CA LEU A 569 -28.95 18.95 0.26
C LEU A 569 -30.18 19.63 0.82
N LEU A 570 -30.73 19.05 1.88
CA LEU A 570 -31.86 19.55 2.65
C LEU A 570 -31.38 20.02 4.03
N ARG A 571 -32.06 21.03 4.58
CA ARG A 571 -31.89 21.49 5.96
C ARG A 571 -33.23 21.52 6.67
N LEU A 572 -33.23 21.12 7.93
CA LEU A 572 -34.39 21.23 8.80
C LEU A 572 -34.47 22.66 9.36
N GLU A 573 -35.50 23.40 8.99
CA GLU A 573 -35.79 24.76 9.47
C GLU A 573 -37.26 24.83 9.89
N ASP A 574 -37.54 25.30 11.10
CA ASP A 574 -38.91 25.46 11.63
C ASP A 574 -39.75 24.17 11.57
N GLY A 575 -39.10 23.01 11.74
CA GLY A 575 -39.75 21.69 11.67
C GLY A 575 -40.03 21.18 10.25
N ALA A 576 -39.65 21.93 9.21
CA ALA A 576 -39.80 21.54 7.81
C ALA A 576 -38.44 21.34 7.12
N TRP A 577 -38.35 20.33 6.26
CA TRP A 577 -37.16 20.11 5.43
C TRP A 577 -37.21 21.01 4.20
N LYS A 578 -36.26 21.94 4.09
CA LYS A 578 -36.15 22.87 2.96
C LYS A 578 -34.92 22.55 2.11
N PRO A 579 -34.99 22.69 0.78
CA PRO A 579 -33.84 22.56 -0.09
C PRO A 579 -32.84 23.69 0.16
N VAL A 580 -31.58 23.33 0.43
CA VAL A 580 -30.46 24.28 0.54
C VAL A 580 -29.81 24.44 -0.82
N ARG A 581 -29.47 23.32 -1.45
CA ARG A 581 -28.74 23.31 -2.73
C ARG A 581 -28.96 22.03 -3.50
N THR A 582 -28.96 22.16 -4.82
CA THR A 582 -29.03 21.05 -5.76
C THR A 582 -27.79 21.07 -6.66
N TRP A 583 -27.23 19.89 -6.94
CA TRP A 583 -26.10 19.73 -7.85
C TRP A 583 -26.44 18.73 -8.94
N ALA A 584 -26.46 19.19 -10.18
CA ALA A 584 -26.44 18.29 -11.32
C ALA A 584 -25.08 17.59 -11.38
N TYR A 585 -25.08 16.26 -11.55
CA TYR A 585 -23.82 15.55 -11.72
C TYR A 585 -23.15 15.99 -13.02
N PRO A 586 -21.85 16.31 -13.00
CA PRO A 586 -21.14 16.63 -14.21
C PRO A 586 -21.20 15.43 -15.16
N ALA A 587 -21.34 15.72 -16.47
CA ALA A 587 -21.20 14.74 -17.53
C ALA A 587 -19.78 14.16 -17.48
N THR A 588 -19.63 13.13 -16.66
CA THR A 588 -18.33 12.59 -16.28
C THR A 588 -18.08 11.33 -17.09
N GLY A 589 -16.78 11.04 -17.26
CA GLY A 589 -16.27 10.18 -18.32
C GLY A 589 -16.83 8.75 -18.35
N LYS A 590 -16.50 8.08 -19.47
CA LYS A 590 -16.88 6.71 -19.80
C LYS A 590 -16.79 5.80 -18.57
N ARG A 591 -17.84 5.02 -18.33
CA ARG A 591 -17.77 3.84 -17.46
C ARG A 591 -16.50 3.08 -17.83
N GLY A 592 -15.62 2.85 -16.86
CA GLY A 592 -14.32 2.26 -17.14
C GLY A 592 -14.54 1.00 -17.96
N LYS A 593 -14.02 0.96 -19.21
CA LYS A 593 -14.30 -0.11 -20.20
C LYS A 593 -14.00 -1.52 -19.67
N TRP A 594 -13.27 -1.58 -18.58
CA TRP A 594 -12.73 -2.77 -17.98
C TRP A 594 -13.40 -3.19 -16.65
N GLY A 595 -14.47 -2.49 -16.21
CA GLY A 595 -15.30 -2.90 -15.07
C GLY A 595 -14.55 -3.05 -13.74
N TRP A 596 -13.45 -2.34 -13.56
CA TRP A 596 -12.57 -2.54 -12.40
C TRP A 596 -13.13 -1.96 -11.09
N THR A 597 -14.09 -1.03 -11.14
CA THR A 597 -14.64 -0.28 -10.00
C THR A 597 -15.98 -0.78 -9.49
N ASN A 598 -16.44 -1.98 -9.89
CA ASN A 598 -17.73 -2.55 -9.49
C ASN A 598 -17.91 -2.81 -7.98
N PHE A 599 -16.91 -2.50 -7.14
CA PHE A 599 -17.03 -2.59 -5.69
C PHE A 599 -17.82 -1.41 -5.11
N ILE A 600 -17.67 -0.22 -5.69
CA ILE A 600 -18.40 0.97 -5.23
C ILE A 600 -19.67 1.11 -6.05
N ALA A 601 -20.81 1.13 -5.39
CA ALA A 601 -22.11 1.24 -6.06
C ALA A 601 -22.20 2.54 -6.87
N GLU A 602 -22.69 2.44 -8.10
CA GLU A 602 -22.84 3.58 -9.02
C GLU A 602 -24.27 4.15 -8.95
N GLU A 603 -25.24 3.28 -8.63
CA GLU A 603 -26.67 3.54 -8.51
C GLU A 603 -27.00 4.71 -7.58
N PRO A 604 -26.32 4.90 -6.43
CA PRO A 604 -26.58 6.04 -5.56
C PRO A 604 -26.36 7.40 -6.23
N PHE A 605 -25.60 7.47 -7.32
CA PHE A 605 -25.25 8.71 -8.02
C PHE A 605 -26.03 8.88 -9.34
N CYS A 606 -27.24 8.32 -9.40
CA CYS A 606 -28.12 8.36 -10.57
C CYS A 606 -27.54 7.69 -11.83
N MET A 607 -26.58 6.78 -11.68
CA MET A 607 -26.00 6.02 -12.79
C MET A 607 -26.65 4.63 -12.90
N GLY A 608 -26.73 4.10 -14.12
CA GLY A 608 -27.24 2.74 -14.36
C GLY A 608 -28.74 2.55 -14.10
N LEU A 609 -29.52 3.64 -14.11
CA LEU A 609 -30.98 3.63 -13.97
C LEU A 609 -31.71 3.54 -15.32
N GLU A 610 -30.98 3.35 -16.43
CA GLU A 610 -31.51 3.14 -17.79
C GLU A 610 -31.64 1.66 -18.14
#